data_AF-A0A1V4MNP9-F1
#
_entry.id   AF-A0A1V4MNP9-F1
#
_cell.length_a   1.000
_cell.length_b   1.000
_cell.length_c   1.000
_cell.angle_alpha   90.00
_cell.angle_beta   90.00
_cell.angle_gamma   90.00
#
_symmetry.space_group_name_H-M   'P 1'
#
loop_
_entity.id
_entity.type
_entity.pdbx_description
1 polymer ?
#
loop_
_entity_poly.entity_id
_entity_poly.type
_entity_poly.pdbx_seq_one_letter_code
_entity_poly.pdbx_strand_id
1 'polypeptide(L)'
;MGKRDRKLERWKNNPPIDAPVDDVKAMVRFFFPGSEKPRQSGSHNIVIKHERLKGLRDYGPLGRLMIPVSGGQKVKGCYLQLLALAIEIISEDQNGGR
;
A
#
# COMPACT_ATOMS: atom_id res chain seq x y z
N MET A 1 -5.87 -17.64 7.85
CA MET A 1 -5.10 -16.55 7.23
C MET A 1 -4.55 -16.98 5.88
N GLY A 2 -4.93 -16.25 4.83
CA GLY A 2 -4.36 -16.42 3.51
C GLY A 2 -2.90 -15.99 3.45
N LYS A 3 -2.22 -16.32 2.35
CA LYS A 3 -0.82 -15.92 2.12
C LYS A 3 -0.63 -14.39 2.14
N ARG A 4 -1.65 -13.62 1.76
CA ARG A 4 -1.62 -12.15 1.71
C ARG A 4 -1.72 -11.54 3.11
N ASP A 5 -2.61 -12.06 3.96
CA ASP A 5 -2.77 -11.61 5.35
C ASP A 5 -1.47 -11.79 6.13
N ARG A 6 -0.82 -12.95 6.01
CA ARG A 6 0.49 -13.20 6.65
C ARG A 6 1.57 -12.24 6.14
N LYS A 7 1.52 -11.87 4.86
CA LYS A 7 2.45 -10.90 4.26
C LYS A 7 2.19 -9.48 4.80
N LEU A 8 0.92 -9.13 4.96
CA LEU A 8 0.48 -7.86 5.54
C LEU A 8 0.95 -7.72 7.00
N GLU A 9 0.69 -8.74 7.82
CA GLU A 9 1.16 -8.78 9.21
C GLU A 9 2.68 -8.66 9.31
N ARG A 10 3.41 -9.34 8.42
CA ARG A 10 4.86 -9.22 8.34
C ARG A 10 5.27 -7.79 8.02
N TRP A 11 4.67 -7.16 7.02
CA TRP A 11 5.00 -5.77 6.65
C TRP A 11 4.68 -4.76 7.75
N LYS A 12 3.65 -5.01 8.55
CA LYS A 12 3.28 -4.17 9.69
C LYS A 12 4.24 -4.31 10.87
N ASN A 13 4.53 -5.54 11.28
CA ASN A 13 5.23 -5.83 12.54
C ASN A 13 6.75 -5.93 12.37
N ASN A 14 7.20 -6.49 11.24
CA ASN A 14 8.62 -6.70 10.95
C ASN A 14 8.87 -6.61 9.44
N PRO A 15 8.76 -5.39 8.86
CA PRO A 15 8.93 -5.21 7.43
C PRO A 15 10.35 -5.62 7.01
N PRO A 16 10.50 -6.31 5.86
CA PRO A 16 11.83 -6.53 5.30
C PRO A 16 12.47 -5.19 4.92
N ILE A 17 13.81 -5.16 4.84
CA ILE A 17 14.58 -3.96 4.42
C ILE A 17 14.06 -3.45 3.08
N ASP A 18 13.89 -4.37 2.13
CA ASP A 18 13.26 -4.11 0.85
C ASP A 18 12.37 -5.27 0.40
N ALA A 19 11.39 -4.96 -0.45
CA ALA A 19 10.58 -5.94 -1.16
C ALA A 19 10.53 -5.63 -2.66
N PRO A 20 10.37 -6.66 -3.52
CA PRO A 20 10.22 -6.47 -4.95
C PRO A 20 8.99 -5.60 -5.27
N VAL A 21 9.14 -4.69 -6.23
CA VAL A 21 8.07 -3.77 -6.62
C VAL A 21 6.85 -4.52 -7.17
N ASP A 22 7.04 -5.65 -7.85
CA ASP A 22 5.94 -6.43 -8.42
C ASP A 22 5.10 -7.12 -7.34
N ASP A 23 5.74 -7.55 -6.26
CA ASP A 23 5.08 -8.06 -5.07
C ASP A 23 4.23 -6.97 -4.39
N VAL A 24 4.75 -5.74 -4.35
CA VAL A 24 4.01 -4.58 -3.81
C VAL A 24 2.83 -4.24 -4.71
N LYS A 25 3.01 -4.19 -6.03
CA LYS A 25 1.92 -3.96 -6.99
C LYS A 25 0.83 -5.02 -6.89
N ALA A 26 1.20 -6.29 -6.72
CA ALA A 26 0.23 -7.37 -6.58
C ALA A 26 -0.64 -7.19 -5.33
N MET A 27 -0.05 -6.74 -4.22
CA MET A 27 -0.80 -6.39 -3.01
C MET A 27 -1.70 -5.17 -3.23
N VAL A 28 -1.17 -4.11 -3.85
CA VAL A 28 -1.93 -2.89 -4.15
C VAL A 28 -3.14 -3.20 -5.05
N ARG A 29 -2.95 -3.96 -6.13
CA ARG A 29 -4.04 -4.39 -7.04
C ARG A 29 -5.14 -5.16 -6.33
N PHE A 30 -4.76 -5.96 -5.35
CA PHE A 30 -5.69 -6.80 -4.61
C PHE A 30 -6.52 -5.99 -3.62
N PHE A 31 -5.88 -5.10 -2.84
CA PHE A 31 -6.55 -4.35 -1.77
C PHE A 31 -7.13 -3.00 -2.21
N PHE A 32 -6.61 -2.42 -3.29
CA PHE A 32 -6.99 -1.11 -3.81
C PHE A 32 -7.43 -1.19 -5.28
N PRO A 33 -8.39 -2.08 -5.63
CA PRO A 33 -8.80 -2.25 -7.03
C PRO A 33 -9.31 -0.91 -7.61
N GLY A 34 -8.77 -0.51 -8.76
CA GLY A 34 -9.15 0.74 -9.45
C GLY A 34 -8.64 2.03 -8.80
N SER A 35 -7.94 1.95 -7.66
CA SER A 35 -7.39 3.11 -6.94
C SER A 35 -5.93 3.42 -7.28
N GLU A 36 -5.29 2.56 -8.06
CA GLU A 36 -3.95 2.76 -8.61
C GLU A 36 -4.01 3.67 -9.84
N LYS A 37 -3.26 4.77 -9.83
CA LYS A 37 -3.12 5.60 -11.02
C LYS A 37 -2.21 4.89 -12.04
N PRO A 38 -2.55 4.91 -13.35
CA PRO A 38 -1.68 4.36 -14.37
C PRO A 38 -0.29 4.97 -14.26
N ARG A 39 0.73 4.09 -14.27
CA ARG A 39 2.13 4.50 -14.23
C ARG A 39 2.41 5.38 -15.44
N GLN A 40 2.74 6.65 -15.21
CA GLN A 40 3.46 7.43 -16.21
C GLN A 40 4.83 6.77 -16.39
N SER A 41 5.21 6.42 -17.62
CA SER A 41 6.54 5.87 -17.94
C SER A 41 7.63 6.71 -17.27
N GLY A 42 8.57 6.05 -16.59
CA GLY A 42 9.64 6.72 -15.81
C GLY A 42 9.29 7.10 -14.37
N SER A 43 8.03 6.96 -13.91
CA SER A 43 7.71 7.24 -12.50
C SER A 43 8.35 6.23 -11.56
N HIS A 44 9.19 6.74 -10.65
CA HIS A 44 9.81 5.98 -9.55
C HIS A 44 8.86 5.80 -8.36
N ASN A 45 7.55 6.02 -8.50
CA ASN A 45 6.60 6.01 -7.39
C ASN A 45 5.34 5.23 -7.75
N ILE A 46 4.85 4.40 -6.83
CA ILE A 46 3.49 3.86 -6.84
C ILE A 46 2.60 4.89 -6.12
N VAL A 47 1.52 5.33 -6.77
CA VAL A 47 0.57 6.29 -6.20
C VAL A 47 -0.79 5.64 -6.08
N ILE A 48 -1.28 5.58 -4.85
CA ILE A 48 -2.59 5.05 -4.50
C ILE A 48 -3.41 6.22 -3.99
N LYS A 49 -4.67 6.33 -4.44
CA LYS A 49 -5.62 7.31 -3.90
C LYS A 49 -6.86 6.56 -3.44
N HIS A 50 -7.20 6.70 -2.16
CA HIS A 50 -8.38 6.05 -1.61
C HIS A 50 -9.14 7.01 -0.68
N GLU A 51 -10.46 7.03 -0.80
CA GLU A 51 -11.33 7.97 -0.08
C GLU A 51 -11.24 7.81 1.44
N ARG A 52 -11.12 6.57 1.94
CA ARG A 52 -10.97 6.26 3.37
C ARG A 52 -9.65 6.74 3.99
N LEU A 53 -8.65 7.02 3.17
CA LEU A 53 -7.39 7.56 3.65
C LEU A 53 -7.43 9.09 3.78
N LYS A 54 -8.51 9.76 3.34
CA LYS A 54 -8.63 11.22 3.38
C LYS A 54 -8.64 11.74 4.81
N GLY A 55 -7.89 12.81 5.04
CA GLY A 55 -7.85 13.49 6.34
C GLY A 55 -7.01 12.77 7.40
N LEU A 56 -6.49 11.58 7.10
CA LEU A 56 -5.55 10.89 7.96
C LEU A 56 -4.14 11.50 7.80
N ARG A 57 -3.44 11.64 8.93
CA ARG A 57 -2.16 12.35 9.04
C ARG A 57 -1.13 11.92 7.99
N ASP A 58 -1.03 10.62 7.72
CA ASP A 58 0.01 10.06 6.85
C ASP A 58 -0.36 10.02 5.35
N TYR A 59 -1.61 10.34 5.00
CA TYR A 59 -2.15 10.25 3.63
C TYR A 59 -2.70 11.58 3.11
N GLY A 60 -2.74 12.60 3.97
CA GLY A 60 -3.14 13.96 3.63
C GLY A 60 -4.63 14.13 3.32
N PRO A 61 -5.06 15.34 2.94
CA PRO A 61 -6.48 15.67 2.73
C PRO A 61 -7.09 14.92 1.53
N LEU A 62 -6.24 14.42 0.62
CA LEU A 62 -6.67 13.71 -0.58
C LEU A 62 -6.65 12.18 -0.45
N GLY A 63 -6.20 11.64 0.69
CA GLY A 63 -6.09 10.20 0.91
C GLY A 63 -5.11 9.55 -0.06
N ARG A 64 -3.97 10.21 -0.28
CA ARG A 64 -2.95 9.81 -1.24
C ARG A 64 -1.80 9.14 -0.52
N LEU A 65 -1.53 7.90 -0.88
CA LEU A 65 -0.34 7.17 -0.48
C LEU A 65 0.65 7.16 -1.64
N MET A 66 1.88 7.61 -1.37
CA MET A 66 2.99 7.58 -2.31
C MET A 66 4.07 6.63 -1.80
N ILE A 67 4.41 5.63 -2.61
CA ILE A 67 5.39 4.60 -2.30
C ILE A 67 6.55 4.72 -3.30
N PRO A 68 7.71 5.23 -2.87
CA PRO A 68 8.90 5.28 -3.71
C PRO A 68 9.46 3.91 -4.03
N VAL A 69 9.88 3.77 -5.28
CA VAL A 69 10.55 2.60 -5.85
C VAL A 69 12.02 2.96 -6.01
N SER A 70 12.87 2.30 -5.23
CA SER A 70 14.32 2.42 -5.29
C SER A 70 14.87 1.53 -6.42
N GLY A 71 15.75 2.09 -7.27
CA GLY A 71 16.38 1.37 -8.38
C GLY A 71 15.39 0.76 -9.39
N GLY A 72 14.15 1.27 -9.44
CA GLY A 72 13.09 0.77 -10.31
C GLY A 72 12.52 -0.61 -9.95
N GLN A 73 13.07 -1.29 -8.93
CA GLN A 73 12.79 -2.70 -8.65
C GLN A 73 12.35 -2.98 -7.22
N LYS A 74 12.62 -2.09 -6.26
CA LYS A 74 12.47 -2.36 -4.82
C LYS A 74 11.72 -1.27 -4.09
N VAL A 75 11.03 -1.63 -3.01
CA VAL A 75 10.35 -0.70 -2.09
C VAL A 75 10.92 -0.91 -0.69
N LYS A 76 11.27 0.19 0.00
CA LYS A 76 11.84 0.12 1.36
C LYS A 76 10.79 -0.30 2.39
N GLY A 77 11.24 -0.99 3.43
CA GLY A 77 10.41 -1.50 4.53
C GLY A 77 9.49 -0.47 5.19
N CYS A 78 9.95 0.76 5.39
CA CYS A 78 9.12 1.83 5.95
C CYS A 78 7.87 2.13 5.12
N TYR A 79 7.94 2.04 3.79
CA TYR A 79 6.79 2.20 2.90
C TYR A 79 5.91 0.95 2.84
N LEU A 80 6.47 -0.24 3.06
CA LEU A 80 5.70 -1.48 3.20
C LEU A 80 4.84 -1.43 4.46
N GLN A 81 5.39 -0.91 5.56
CA GLN A 81 4.66 -0.70 6.81
C GLN A 81 3.53 0.33 6.61
N LEU A 82 3.81 1.45 5.96
CA LEU A 82 2.80 2.47 5.65
C LEU A 82 1.67 1.92 4.76
N LEU A 83 2.02 1.09 3.77
CA LEU A 83 1.04 0.38 2.93
C LEU A 83 0.22 -0.61 3.75
N ALA A 84 0.85 -1.34 4.68
CA ALA A 84 0.15 -2.30 5.51
C ALA A 84 -0.90 -1.64 6.41
N LEU A 85 -0.54 -0.51 7.04
CA LEU A 85 -1.47 0.31 7.82
C LEU A 85 -2.63 0.82 6.96
N ALA A 86 -2.33 1.27 5.73
CA ALA A 86 -3.36 1.74 4.81
C ALA A 86 -4.37 0.63 4.48
N ILE A 87 -3.88 -0.61 4.29
CA ILE A 87 -4.71 -1.78 4.00
C ILE A 87 -5.59 -2.15 5.20
N GLU A 88 -5.07 -2.07 6.43
CA GLU A 88 -5.86 -2.32 7.64
C GLU A 88 -7.01 -1.32 7.76
N ILE A 89 -6.72 -0.02 7.60
CA ILE A 89 -7.72 1.05 7.66
C ILE A 89 -8.88 0.80 6.67
N ILE A 90 -8.58 0.35 5.46
CA ILE A 90 -9.64 0.07 4.46
C ILE A 90 -10.33 -1.28 4.68
N SER A 91 -9.68 -2.24 5.34
CA SER A 91 -10.19 -3.59 5.56
C SER A 91 -11.09 -3.68 6.79
N GLU A 92 -10.81 -2.90 7.84
CA GLU A 92 -11.69 -2.76 9.01
C GLU A 92 -13.08 -2.26 8.62
N ASP A 93 -13.17 -1.37 7.63
CA ASP A 93 -14.43 -0.83 7.13
C ASP A 93 -15.25 -1.85 6.30
N GLN A 94 -14.57 -2.71 5.52
CA GLN A 94 -15.25 -3.76 4.73
C GLN A 94 -15.88 -4.85 5.59
N ASN A 95 -15.42 -5.02 6.84
CA ASN A 95 -15.95 -6.00 7.78
C ASN A 95 -16.90 -5.37 8.83
N GLY A 96 -17.09 -4.05 8.79
CA GLY A 96 -17.99 -3.29 9.66
C GLY A 96 -19.36 -2.97 9.05
N GLY A 97 -19.61 -3.35 7.79
CA GLY A 97 -20.91 -3.23 7.14
C GLY A 97 -21.78 -4.45 7.41
N ARG A 98 -22.60 -4.36 8.46
CA ARG A 98 -23.69 -5.30 8.76
C ARG A 98 -24.93 -4.98 7.93
#